data_AF-A0A1A8VW07-F1
#
_entry.id   AF-A0A1A8VW07-F1
#
_cell.length_a   1.000
_cell.length_b   1.000
_cell.length_c   1.000
_cell.angle_alpha   90.00
_cell.angle_beta   90.00
_cell.angle_gamma   90.00
#
_symmetry.space_group_name_H-M   'P 1'
#
loop_
_entity.id
_entity.type
_entity.pdbx_description
1 polymer ?
#
loop_
_entity_poly.entity_id
_entity_poly.type
_entity_poly.pdbx_seq_one_letter_code
_entity_poly.pdbx_strand_id
1 'polypeptide(L)'
;MSGARQLTKGEYYDLFFKIRTSFNNNTDAEYDKFLHESDQALRNIGMYLIENYKGDYSNCVSNNDCTQRCTHLNLWLKEKKSIYTSNGKCTFYNKLWEEYIEKLWDKLDESMQNPNKCTKDANFTEKTFPDDKISVYCNLSPSDALTLTCQDKAYFTHLGEKIKNIIKNKIKIGNHMDEQNNEELLRNSENETMSINRMYHITYNTPEN
;
A
#
# COMPACT_ATOMS: atom_id res chain seq x y z
N MET A 1 1.15 -27.61 38.07
CA MET A 1 1.31 -27.28 36.64
C MET A 1 -0.05 -26.84 36.11
N SER A 2 -0.32 -25.53 36.02
CA SER A 2 -1.55 -25.02 35.39
C SER A 2 -1.41 -25.16 33.89
N GLY A 3 -2.22 -26.02 33.26
CA GLY A 3 -2.26 -26.12 31.80
C GLY A 3 -2.60 -24.74 31.22
N ALA A 4 -1.80 -24.29 30.24
CA ALA A 4 -2.08 -23.06 29.52
C ALA A 4 -3.51 -23.15 28.94
N ARG A 5 -4.35 -22.18 29.26
CA ARG A 5 -5.72 -22.12 28.74
C ARG A 5 -5.66 -22.01 27.22
N GLN A 6 -6.34 -22.93 26.54
CA GLN A 6 -6.55 -22.82 25.10
C GLN A 6 -7.50 -21.64 24.82
N LEU A 7 -7.14 -20.81 23.84
CA LEU A 7 -8.00 -19.73 23.38
C LEU A 7 -9.23 -20.30 22.66
N THR A 8 -10.36 -19.62 22.84
CA THR A 8 -11.60 -19.84 22.11
C THR A 8 -11.49 -19.27 20.69
N LYS A 9 -12.41 -19.69 19.80
CA LYS A 9 -12.49 -19.13 18.44
C LYS A 9 -12.60 -17.60 18.44
N GLY A 10 -13.45 -17.04 19.31
CA GLY A 10 -13.61 -15.58 19.44
C GLY A 10 -12.31 -14.88 19.82
N GLU A 11 -11.57 -15.43 20.79
CA GLU A 11 -10.28 -14.88 21.22
C GLU A 11 -9.21 -14.91 20.10
N TYR A 12 -9.21 -15.91 19.22
CA TYR A 12 -8.32 -15.90 18.03
C TYR A 12 -8.73 -14.83 17.02
N TYR A 13 -10.03 -14.60 16.81
CA TYR A 13 -10.48 -13.48 15.97
C TYR A 13 -10.04 -12.14 16.56
N ASP A 14 -10.29 -11.92 17.85
CA ASP A 14 -9.88 -10.68 18.54
C ASP A 14 -8.36 -10.46 18.44
N LEU A 15 -7.58 -11.54 18.42
CA LEU A 15 -6.12 -11.46 18.28
C LEU A 15 -5.67 -10.89 16.92
N PHE A 16 -6.22 -11.43 15.81
CA PHE A 16 -5.76 -11.11 14.45
C PHE A 16 -6.51 -9.96 13.77
N PHE A 17 -7.75 -9.68 14.22
CA PHE A 17 -8.62 -8.66 13.64
C PHE A 17 -8.69 -7.37 14.49
N LYS A 18 -7.89 -7.26 15.55
CA LYS A 18 -7.80 -6.03 16.35
C LYS A 18 -7.33 -4.83 15.53
N ILE A 19 -7.88 -3.67 15.85
CA ILE A 19 -7.40 -2.37 15.35
C ILE A 19 -6.13 -2.00 16.12
N ARG A 20 -5.04 -1.78 15.41
CA ARG A 20 -3.74 -1.42 15.99
C ARG A 20 -3.53 0.09 15.98
N THR A 21 -3.00 0.59 17.09
CA THR A 21 -2.54 1.98 17.23
C THR A 21 -1.02 2.10 17.29
N SER A 22 -0.30 0.96 17.29
CA SER A 22 1.17 0.89 17.35
C SER A 22 1.69 -0.29 16.53
N PHE A 23 2.88 -0.12 15.95
CA PHE A 23 3.59 -1.11 15.14
C PHE A 23 5.04 -1.19 15.65
N ASN A 24 5.36 -2.28 16.34
CA ASN A 24 6.61 -2.44 17.07
C ASN A 24 7.50 -3.55 16.49
N ASN A 25 7.00 -4.35 15.55
CA ASN A 25 7.68 -5.54 15.03
C ASN A 25 8.42 -5.32 13.70
N ASN A 26 8.35 -4.11 13.14
CA ASN A 26 9.17 -3.65 12.01
C ASN A 26 10.31 -2.75 12.53
N THR A 27 11.18 -3.31 13.37
CA THR A 27 12.37 -2.60 13.87
C THR A 27 13.39 -2.42 12.74
N ASP A 28 14.08 -1.28 12.71
CA ASP A 28 15.19 -0.99 11.79
C ASP A 28 14.86 -1.05 10.30
N ALA A 29 13.60 -0.77 9.92
CA ALA A 29 13.16 -0.74 8.52
C ALA A 29 13.36 -2.07 7.75
N GLU A 30 13.45 -3.21 8.47
CA GLU A 30 13.72 -4.53 7.90
C GLU A 30 12.76 -4.89 6.75
N TYR A 31 11.49 -4.50 6.88
CA TYR A 31 10.43 -4.82 5.93
C TYR A 31 9.98 -3.66 5.05
N ASP A 32 10.61 -2.49 5.16
CA ASP A 32 10.13 -1.26 4.49
C ASP A 32 10.03 -1.41 2.97
N LYS A 33 10.94 -2.17 2.36
CA LYS A 33 10.90 -2.46 0.91
C LYS A 33 9.66 -3.22 0.46
N PHE A 34 8.96 -3.90 1.36
CA PHE A 34 7.71 -4.61 1.09
C PHE A 34 6.47 -3.81 1.54
N LEU A 35 6.66 -2.62 2.09
CA LEU A 35 5.59 -1.70 2.44
C LEU A 35 5.41 -0.71 1.30
N HIS A 36 4.27 -0.80 0.62
CA HIS A 36 4.00 0.10 -0.50
C HIS A 36 3.99 1.56 -0.03
N GLU A 37 4.65 2.46 -0.77
CA GLU A 37 4.84 3.85 -0.32
C GLU A 37 3.57 4.70 -0.43
N SER A 38 2.82 4.57 -1.52
CA SER A 38 1.63 5.41 -1.80
C SER A 38 0.27 4.72 -1.63
N ASP A 39 0.15 3.40 -1.82
CA ASP A 39 -1.08 2.66 -1.56
C ASP A 39 -1.25 2.42 -0.04
N GLN A 40 -2.00 3.31 0.60
CA GLN A 40 -2.24 3.27 2.04
C GLN A 40 -2.88 1.95 2.51
N ALA A 41 -3.79 1.37 1.71
CA ALA A 41 -4.47 0.14 2.10
C ALA A 41 -3.50 -1.04 2.07
N LEU A 42 -2.73 -1.19 0.99
CA LEU A 42 -1.72 -2.24 0.85
C LEU A 42 -0.61 -2.09 1.89
N ARG A 43 -0.13 -0.85 2.10
CA ARG A 43 0.85 -0.53 3.15
C ARG A 43 0.37 -0.97 4.53
N ASN A 44 -0.88 -0.65 4.86
CA ASN A 44 -1.48 -1.03 6.14
C ASN A 44 -1.63 -2.54 6.25
N ILE A 45 -2.06 -3.23 5.20
CA ILE A 45 -2.12 -4.71 5.19
C ILE A 45 -0.73 -5.29 5.48
N GLY A 46 0.32 -4.80 4.83
CA GLY A 46 1.71 -5.24 5.08
C GLY A 46 2.14 -5.02 6.53
N MET A 47 1.91 -3.83 7.09
CA MET A 47 2.23 -3.55 8.50
C MET A 47 1.47 -4.47 9.47
N TYR A 48 0.17 -4.70 9.23
CA TYR A 48 -0.60 -5.62 10.06
C TYR A 48 -0.13 -7.06 9.92
N LEU A 49 0.29 -7.48 8.73
CA LEU A 49 0.85 -8.82 8.52
C LEU A 49 2.11 -9.02 9.36
N ILE A 50 3.03 -8.05 9.38
CA ILE A 50 4.24 -8.12 10.21
C ILE A 50 3.87 -8.29 11.68
N GLU A 51 2.95 -7.48 12.19
CA GLU A 51 2.52 -7.56 13.58
C GLU A 51 1.78 -8.86 13.91
N ASN A 52 0.89 -9.31 13.02
CA ASN A 52 0.15 -10.54 13.20
C ASN A 52 1.09 -11.76 13.17
N TYR A 53 2.13 -11.73 12.34
CA TYR A 53 3.08 -12.82 12.21
C TYR A 53 4.13 -12.81 13.34
N LYS A 54 4.87 -11.70 13.50
CA LYS A 54 5.96 -11.59 14.50
C LYS A 54 5.47 -11.28 15.91
N GLY A 55 4.34 -10.60 16.06
CA GLY A 55 3.83 -10.18 17.36
C GLY A 55 2.77 -11.12 17.95
N ASP A 56 1.98 -11.81 17.12
CA ASP A 56 0.91 -12.67 17.62
C ASP A 56 1.14 -14.15 17.31
N TYR A 57 1.48 -14.52 16.07
CA TYR A 57 1.70 -15.92 15.70
C TYR A 57 2.93 -16.51 16.40
N SER A 58 4.07 -15.81 16.35
CA SER A 58 5.35 -16.26 16.93
C SER A 58 5.27 -16.60 18.42
N ASN A 59 4.30 -16.01 19.14
CA ASN A 59 4.07 -16.17 20.57
C ASN A 59 3.17 -17.37 20.90
N CYS A 60 2.97 -18.30 19.96
CA CYS A 60 2.20 -19.50 20.21
C CYS A 60 2.87 -20.40 21.26
N VAL A 61 2.08 -21.02 22.14
CA VAL A 61 2.61 -21.73 23.33
C VAL A 61 2.56 -23.25 23.23
N SER A 62 1.78 -23.80 22.29
CA SER A 62 1.63 -25.25 22.09
C SER A 62 1.31 -25.55 20.64
N ASN A 63 1.56 -26.77 20.15
CA ASN A 63 1.28 -27.13 18.76
C ASN A 63 -0.17 -26.82 18.34
N ASN A 64 -1.14 -27.14 19.20
CA ASN A 64 -2.54 -26.84 18.92
C ASN A 64 -2.83 -25.33 18.87
N ASP A 65 -2.23 -24.52 19.77
CA ASP A 65 -2.32 -23.06 19.71
C ASP A 65 -1.66 -22.51 18.44
N CYS A 66 -0.47 -23.00 18.06
CA CYS A 66 0.21 -22.61 16.82
C CYS A 66 -0.65 -22.95 15.59
N THR A 67 -1.24 -24.16 15.54
CA THR A 67 -2.16 -24.54 14.45
C THR A 67 -3.34 -23.58 14.37
N GLN A 68 -4.01 -23.30 15.48
CA GLN A 68 -5.16 -22.41 15.49
C GLN A 68 -4.78 -20.97 15.12
N ARG A 69 -3.65 -20.46 15.61
CA ARG A 69 -3.15 -19.13 15.24
C ARG A 69 -2.83 -19.06 13.76
N CYS A 70 -2.16 -20.06 13.20
CA CYS A 70 -1.87 -20.11 11.77
C CYS A 70 -3.15 -20.16 10.93
N THR A 71 -4.16 -20.92 11.34
CA THR A 71 -5.47 -20.95 10.67
C THR A 71 -6.13 -19.57 10.65
N HIS A 72 -6.15 -18.86 11.77
CA HIS A 72 -6.79 -17.54 11.84
C HIS A 72 -5.96 -16.44 11.15
N LEU A 73 -4.63 -16.55 11.16
CA LEU A 73 -3.75 -15.68 10.37
C LEU A 73 -4.00 -15.85 8.86
N ASN A 74 -4.07 -17.09 8.38
CA ASN A 74 -4.41 -17.36 6.99
C ASN A 74 -5.82 -16.87 6.64
N LEU A 75 -6.79 -17.03 7.53
CA LEU A 75 -8.15 -16.51 7.34
C LEU A 75 -8.18 -14.97 7.27
N TRP A 76 -7.40 -14.30 8.11
CA TRP A 76 -7.23 -12.85 8.05
C TRP A 76 -6.61 -12.43 6.72
N LEU A 77 -5.51 -13.06 6.32
CA LEU A 77 -4.82 -12.75 5.06
C LEU A 77 -5.73 -12.97 3.85
N LYS A 78 -6.52 -14.06 3.91
CA LYS A 78 -7.56 -14.40 2.94
C LYS A 78 -8.58 -13.28 2.76
N GLU A 79 -9.16 -12.82 3.85
CA GLU A 79 -10.12 -11.72 3.80
C GLU A 79 -9.49 -10.46 3.20
N LYS A 80 -8.26 -10.11 3.60
CA LYS A 80 -7.58 -8.91 3.10
C LYS A 80 -7.26 -9.02 1.60
N LYS A 81 -6.81 -10.19 1.13
CA LYS A 81 -6.61 -10.45 -0.30
C LYS A 81 -7.91 -10.28 -1.06
N SER A 82 -9.00 -10.85 -0.56
CA SER A 82 -10.31 -10.78 -1.20
C SER A 82 -10.81 -9.35 -1.33
N ILE A 83 -10.73 -8.55 -0.26
CA ILE A 83 -11.15 -7.14 -0.28
C ILE A 83 -10.29 -6.33 -1.26
N TYR A 84 -8.96 -6.47 -1.18
CA TYR A 84 -8.03 -5.66 -1.95
C TYR A 84 -8.07 -5.99 -3.46
N THR A 85 -8.24 -7.26 -3.81
CA THR A 85 -8.13 -7.74 -5.20
C THR A 85 -9.46 -7.98 -5.89
N SER A 86 -10.59 -7.57 -5.29
CA SER A 86 -11.94 -7.96 -5.75
C SER A 86 -12.06 -9.48 -5.93
N ASN A 87 -11.67 -10.21 -4.89
CA ASN A 87 -11.59 -11.66 -4.86
C ASN A 87 -10.83 -12.25 -6.05
N GLY A 88 -9.64 -11.70 -6.33
CA GLY A 88 -8.78 -12.17 -7.42
C GLY A 88 -9.19 -11.72 -8.82
N LYS A 89 -10.29 -10.99 -9.01
CA LYS A 89 -10.72 -10.50 -10.34
C LYS A 89 -9.99 -9.26 -10.83
N CYS A 90 -9.42 -8.48 -9.93
CA CYS A 90 -8.78 -7.22 -10.27
C CYS A 90 -7.31 -7.41 -10.67
N THR A 91 -7.02 -7.40 -11.97
CA THR A 91 -5.66 -7.67 -12.49
C THR A 91 -4.60 -6.73 -11.93
N PHE A 92 -4.89 -5.43 -11.85
CA PHE A 92 -3.95 -4.43 -11.30
C PHE A 92 -3.61 -4.70 -9.83
N TYR A 93 -4.62 -4.82 -8.96
CA TYR A 93 -4.39 -5.05 -7.53
C TYR A 93 -3.84 -6.45 -7.22
N ASN A 94 -4.11 -7.46 -8.06
CA ASN A 94 -3.43 -8.76 -7.95
C ASN A 94 -1.91 -8.61 -8.11
N LYS A 95 -1.44 -7.85 -9.10
CA LYS A 95 0.01 -7.65 -9.29
C LYS A 95 0.65 -6.97 -8.08
N LEU A 96 -0.01 -5.96 -7.52
CA LEU A 96 0.47 -5.28 -6.31
C LEU A 96 0.48 -6.22 -5.10
N TRP A 97 -0.54 -7.07 -4.96
CA TRP A 97 -0.58 -8.06 -3.89
C TRP A 97 0.58 -9.05 -3.97
N GLU A 98 0.83 -9.61 -5.15
CA GLU A 98 1.94 -10.55 -5.38
C GLU A 98 3.31 -9.89 -5.16
N GLU A 99 3.48 -8.63 -5.59
CA GLU A 99 4.74 -7.91 -5.44
C GLU A 99 5.07 -7.58 -3.97
N TYR A 100 4.08 -7.15 -3.20
CA TYR A 100 4.33 -6.63 -1.85
C TYR A 100 3.99 -7.62 -0.75
N ILE A 101 2.78 -8.20 -0.76
CA ILE A 101 2.29 -9.01 0.35
C ILE A 101 2.83 -10.44 0.29
N GLU A 102 2.86 -11.05 -0.89
CA GLU A 102 3.39 -12.42 -1.02
C GLU A 102 4.90 -12.44 -0.74
N LYS A 103 5.66 -11.48 -1.28
CA LYS A 103 7.10 -11.35 -0.97
C LYS A 103 7.37 -11.02 0.49
N LEU A 104 6.51 -10.22 1.14
CA LEU A 104 6.59 -9.98 2.58
C LEU A 104 6.38 -11.25 3.38
N TRP A 105 5.37 -12.06 3.03
CA TRP A 105 5.13 -13.34 3.67
C TRP A 105 6.36 -14.24 3.57
N ASP A 106 6.92 -14.39 2.37
CA ASP A 106 8.09 -15.24 2.14
C ASP A 106 9.27 -14.78 3.01
N LYS A 107 9.48 -13.46 3.12
CA LYS A 107 10.52 -12.90 3.98
C LYS A 107 10.28 -13.19 5.47
N LEU A 108 9.03 -13.10 5.93
CA LEU A 108 8.66 -13.43 7.30
C LEU A 108 8.90 -14.91 7.59
N ASP A 109 8.54 -15.80 6.66
CA ASP A 109 8.71 -17.24 6.80
C ASP A 109 10.18 -17.67 6.81
N GLU A 110 11.02 -17.05 5.97
CA GLU A 110 12.48 -17.22 5.97
C GLU A 110 13.10 -16.89 7.33
N SER A 111 12.61 -15.84 7.98
CA SER A 111 13.17 -15.35 9.26
C SER A 111 12.90 -16.29 10.44
N MET A 112 11.93 -17.20 10.33
CA MET A 112 11.58 -18.11 11.43
C MET A 112 12.39 -19.41 11.40
N GLN A 113 12.85 -19.84 12.58
CA GLN A 113 13.59 -21.10 12.80
C GLN A 113 12.74 -22.14 13.58
N ASN A 114 11.43 -21.91 13.71
CA ASN A 114 10.53 -22.72 14.56
C ASN A 114 10.03 -23.98 13.82
N PRO A 115 10.01 -25.19 14.43
CA PRO A 115 9.40 -26.38 13.84
C PRO A 115 7.90 -26.23 13.52
N ASN A 116 7.20 -25.35 14.23
CA ASN A 116 5.82 -24.97 13.95
C ASN A 116 5.78 -23.71 13.08
N LYS A 117 6.32 -23.75 11.86
CA LYS A 117 6.14 -22.62 10.92
C LYS A 117 4.68 -22.54 10.47
N CYS A 118 4.17 -21.32 10.30
CA CYS A 118 2.85 -21.16 9.70
C CYS A 118 2.97 -21.28 8.19
N THR A 119 2.45 -22.37 7.64
CA THR A 119 2.35 -22.51 6.18
C THR A 119 1.21 -21.63 5.66
N LYS A 120 1.51 -20.84 4.62
CA LYS A 120 0.49 -20.08 3.89
C LYS A 120 -0.45 -21.02 3.16
N ASP A 121 -1.75 -20.74 3.21
CA ASP A 121 -2.74 -21.50 2.44
C ASP A 121 -2.53 -21.26 0.94
N ALA A 122 -1.98 -22.25 0.24
CA ALA A 122 -1.68 -22.20 -1.19
C ALA A 122 -2.94 -22.12 -2.08
N ASN A 123 -4.12 -22.45 -1.53
CA ASN A 123 -5.36 -22.64 -2.28
C ASN A 123 -6.25 -21.38 -2.27
N PHE A 124 -5.70 -20.24 -2.70
CA PHE A 124 -6.53 -19.08 -3.00
C PHE A 124 -7.13 -19.19 -4.41
N THR A 125 -8.17 -20.00 -4.56
CA THR A 125 -8.84 -20.26 -5.85
C THR A 125 -10.20 -19.57 -5.97
N GLU A 126 -10.37 -18.39 -5.40
CA GLU A 126 -11.66 -17.70 -5.49
C GLU A 126 -11.70 -16.74 -6.69
N LYS A 127 -12.74 -16.91 -7.52
CA LYS A 127 -12.94 -16.21 -8.80
C LYS A 127 -14.35 -15.64 -8.93
N THR A 128 -15.16 -15.69 -7.87
CA THR A 128 -16.52 -15.14 -7.88
C THR A 128 -16.51 -13.78 -7.21
N PHE A 129 -16.71 -12.75 -8.02
CA PHE A 129 -16.97 -11.38 -7.60
C PHE A 129 -17.90 -10.77 -8.66
N PRO A 130 -18.92 -9.98 -8.28
CA PRO A 130 -19.83 -9.38 -9.26
C PRO A 130 -19.07 -8.44 -10.20
N ASP A 131 -19.10 -8.71 -11.50
CA ASP A 131 -18.31 -7.97 -12.50
C ASP A 131 -18.72 -6.48 -12.57
N ASP A 132 -19.99 -6.16 -12.28
CA ASP A 132 -20.54 -4.80 -12.22
C ASP A 132 -20.09 -4.00 -10.97
N LYS A 133 -19.41 -4.65 -10.03
CA LYS A 133 -18.84 -4.04 -8.82
C LYS A 133 -17.33 -3.89 -8.88
N ILE A 134 -16.70 -4.36 -9.96
CA ILE A 134 -15.25 -4.22 -10.14
C ILE A 134 -14.91 -2.75 -10.40
N SER A 135 -13.88 -2.27 -9.71
CA SER A 135 -13.40 -0.91 -9.86
C SER A 135 -12.92 -0.63 -11.29
N VAL A 136 -13.19 0.58 -11.79
CA VAL A 136 -12.69 1.04 -13.10
C VAL A 136 -11.17 0.99 -13.20
N TYR A 137 -10.45 1.04 -12.07
CA TYR A 137 -8.99 0.95 -12.01
C TYR A 137 -8.45 -0.46 -12.27
N CYS A 138 -9.27 -1.51 -12.19
CA CYS A 138 -8.79 -2.89 -12.13
C CYS A 138 -8.09 -3.42 -13.38
N ASN A 139 -8.44 -2.87 -14.54
CA ASN A 139 -7.88 -3.27 -15.83
C ASN A 139 -7.03 -2.17 -16.46
N LEU A 140 -6.73 -1.13 -15.70
CA LEU A 140 -5.92 -0.01 -16.17
C LEU A 140 -4.43 -0.33 -16.01
N SER A 141 -3.62 0.25 -16.88
CA SER A 141 -2.19 0.31 -16.63
C SER A 141 -1.91 1.25 -15.44
N PRO A 142 -0.77 1.10 -14.74
CA PRO A 142 -0.39 2.03 -13.68
C PRO A 142 -0.44 3.51 -14.11
N SER A 143 -0.05 3.82 -15.34
CA SER A 143 -0.12 5.18 -15.92
C SER A 143 -1.55 5.67 -16.14
N ASP A 144 -2.46 4.78 -16.55
CA ASP A 144 -3.87 5.13 -16.77
C ASP A 144 -4.61 5.33 -15.43
N ALA A 145 -4.28 4.50 -14.43
CA ALA A 145 -4.78 4.65 -13.07
C ALA A 145 -4.35 6.00 -12.47
N LEU A 146 -3.08 6.39 -12.65
CA LEU A 146 -2.55 7.69 -12.22
C LEU A 146 -3.31 8.85 -12.89
N THR A 147 -3.63 8.69 -14.18
CA THR A 147 -4.34 9.73 -14.94
C THR A 147 -5.76 9.96 -14.39
N LEU A 148 -6.44 8.91 -13.94
CA LEU A 148 -7.79 8.98 -13.35
C LEU A 148 -7.80 9.46 -11.90
N THR A 149 -6.80 9.13 -11.09
CA THR A 149 -6.68 9.71 -9.74
C THR A 149 -6.28 11.19 -9.79
N CYS A 150 -5.56 11.61 -10.84
CA CYS A 150 -5.26 13.01 -11.12
C CYS A 150 -6.40 13.78 -11.83
N GLN A 151 -7.56 13.18 -12.12
CA GLN A 151 -8.70 13.90 -12.71
C GLN A 151 -9.43 14.85 -11.74
N ASP A 152 -8.97 14.95 -10.48
CA ASP A 152 -9.08 16.19 -9.69
C ASP A 152 -8.31 17.38 -10.32
N LYS A 153 -7.90 17.27 -11.59
CA LYS A 153 -7.60 18.39 -12.49
C LYS A 153 -8.58 19.54 -12.33
N ALA A 154 -9.88 19.31 -12.12
CA ALA A 154 -10.82 20.42 -11.87
C ALA A 154 -10.42 21.26 -10.64
N TYR A 155 -9.97 20.60 -9.57
CA TYR A 155 -9.51 21.24 -8.33
C TYR A 155 -8.19 22.01 -8.54
N PHE A 156 -7.23 21.41 -9.25
CA PHE A 156 -5.97 22.10 -9.59
C PHE A 156 -6.14 23.21 -10.63
N THR A 157 -7.09 23.08 -11.56
CA THR A 157 -7.39 24.13 -12.55
C THR A 157 -8.05 25.32 -11.86
N HIS A 158 -9.01 25.09 -10.96
CA HIS A 158 -9.60 26.16 -10.17
C HIS A 158 -8.59 26.82 -9.22
N LEU A 159 -7.71 26.04 -8.58
CA LEU A 159 -6.65 26.59 -7.74
C LEU A 159 -5.63 27.38 -8.57
N GLY A 160 -5.24 26.85 -9.74
CA GLY A 160 -4.36 27.51 -10.69
C GLY A 160 -4.94 28.82 -11.22
N GLU A 161 -6.22 28.85 -11.56
CA GLU A 161 -6.92 30.08 -11.96
C GLU A 161 -7.04 31.08 -10.81
N LYS A 162 -7.29 30.61 -9.59
CA LYS A 162 -7.36 31.45 -8.39
C LYS A 162 -6.00 32.09 -8.07
N ILE A 163 -4.92 31.31 -8.16
CA ILE A 163 -3.53 31.81 -8.02
C ILE A 163 -3.22 32.80 -9.15
N LYS A 164 -3.57 32.49 -10.40
CA LYS A 164 -3.38 33.37 -11.56
C LYS A 164 -4.09 34.71 -11.39
N ASN A 165 -5.32 34.71 -10.85
CA ASN A 165 -6.08 35.93 -10.57
C ASN A 165 -5.48 36.74 -9.41
N ILE A 166 -4.98 36.08 -8.35
CA ILE A 166 -4.28 36.75 -7.25
C ILE A 166 -2.99 37.42 -7.74
N ILE A 167 -2.20 36.72 -8.56
CA ILE A 167 -0.97 37.26 -9.16
C ILE A 167 -1.30 38.43 -10.08
N LYS A 168 -2.26 38.29 -10.99
CA LYS A 168 -2.71 39.39 -11.85
C LYS A 168 -3.17 40.61 -11.05
N ASN A 169 -3.94 40.42 -9.99
CA ASN A 169 -4.41 41.53 -9.16
C ASN A 169 -3.25 42.19 -8.38
N LYS A 170 -2.27 41.41 -7.89
CA LYS A 170 -1.06 41.95 -7.26
C LYS A 170 -0.16 42.69 -8.24
N ILE A 171 0.04 42.18 -9.46
CA ILE A 171 0.81 42.86 -10.53
C ILE A 171 0.07 44.13 -10.97
N LYS A 172 -1.26 44.11 -11.08
CA LYS A 172 -2.05 45.29 -11.44
C LYS A 172 -1.99 46.41 -10.39
N ILE A 173 -1.81 46.06 -9.11
CA ILE A 173 -1.53 47.00 -8.01
C ILE A 173 -0.05 47.43 -8.03
N GLY A 174 0.86 46.52 -8.41
CA GLY A 174 2.30 46.75 -8.54
C GLY A 174 2.71 47.61 -9.73
N ASN A 175 1.92 47.66 -10.81
CA ASN A 175 2.19 48.56 -11.96
C ASN A 175 2.00 50.06 -11.62
N HIS A 176 1.70 50.39 -10.36
CA HIS A 176 1.81 51.74 -9.81
C HIS A 176 3.17 52.01 -9.12
N MET A 177 4.08 51.02 -9.07
CA MET A 177 5.46 51.13 -8.59
C MET A 177 6.39 50.17 -9.38
N ASP A 178 7.10 50.75 -10.34
CA ASP A 178 8.33 50.32 -11.04
C ASP A 178 8.42 48.93 -11.72
N GLU A 179 8.73 49.00 -13.02
CA GLU A 179 8.97 47.91 -13.97
C GLU A 179 10.32 47.19 -13.72
N GLN A 180 10.29 45.90 -13.39
CA GLN A 180 11.14 44.81 -13.95
C GLN A 180 10.80 43.47 -13.25
N ASN A 181 10.85 42.34 -13.99
CA ASN A 181 10.76 40.93 -13.54
C ASN A 181 9.43 40.15 -13.63
N ASN A 182 8.76 40.14 -14.79
CA ASN A 182 7.61 39.24 -15.02
C ASN A 182 7.91 37.97 -15.86
N GLU A 183 9.09 37.80 -16.45
CA GLU A 183 9.38 36.61 -17.29
C GLU A 183 10.02 35.42 -16.54
N GLU A 184 10.58 35.63 -15.35
CA GLU A 184 11.30 34.59 -14.59
C GLU A 184 10.37 33.61 -13.85
N LEU A 185 9.18 34.07 -13.44
CA LEU A 185 8.20 33.27 -12.68
C LEU A 185 7.50 32.18 -13.51
N LEU A 186 7.34 32.38 -14.82
CA LEU A 186 6.69 31.40 -15.70
C LEU A 186 7.62 30.24 -16.06
N ARG A 187 8.92 30.52 -16.26
CA ARG A 187 9.95 29.51 -16.55
C ARG A 187 10.15 28.50 -15.41
N ASN A 188 9.95 28.91 -14.16
CA ASN A 188 10.12 28.00 -13.01
C ASN A 188 9.02 26.94 -12.92
N SER A 189 7.79 27.25 -13.35
CA SER A 189 6.68 26.28 -13.34
C SER A 189 6.81 25.16 -14.38
N GLU A 190 7.45 25.44 -15.52
CA GLU A 190 7.75 24.44 -16.55
C GLU A 190 8.95 23.56 -16.15
N ASN A 191 9.89 24.11 -15.36
CA ASN A 191 11.02 23.34 -14.83
C ASN A 191 10.62 22.39 -13.69
N GLU A 192 9.63 22.74 -12.87
CA GLU A 192 9.09 21.85 -11.82
C GLU A 192 8.39 20.62 -12.40
N THR A 193 7.65 20.76 -13.51
CA THR A 193 7.03 19.62 -14.21
C THR A 193 8.06 18.71 -14.88
N MET A 194 9.19 19.25 -15.38
CA MET A 194 10.34 18.44 -15.81
C MET A 194 11.08 17.76 -14.65
N SER A 195 11.13 18.38 -13.47
CA SER A 195 11.80 17.84 -12.28
C SER A 195 11.05 16.62 -11.70
N ILE A 196 9.71 16.65 -11.71
CA ILE A 196 8.88 15.50 -11.29
C ILE A 196 9.11 14.30 -12.21
N ASN A 197 9.25 14.52 -13.53
CA ASN A 197 9.57 13.44 -14.48
C ASN A 197 10.99 12.88 -14.31
N ARG A 198 11.94 13.65 -13.76
CA ARG A 198 13.28 13.15 -13.42
C ARG A 198 13.32 12.36 -12.09
N MET A 199 12.34 12.54 -11.21
CA MET A 199 12.29 11.78 -9.96
C MET A 199 11.94 10.29 -10.18
N TYR A 200 11.31 9.95 -11.32
CA TYR A 200 11.04 8.59 -11.77
C TYR A 200 12.09 8.06 -12.75
N HIS A 201 13.39 8.22 -12.46
CA HIS A 201 14.46 7.53 -13.18
C HIS A 201 14.37 6.01 -12.97
N ILE A 202 13.48 5.34 -13.71
CA ILE A 202 13.58 3.92 -14.00
C ILE A 202 14.70 3.77 -15.04
N THR A 203 15.90 3.45 -14.57
CA THR A 203 17.03 3.12 -15.45
C THR A 203 16.86 1.69 -15.94
N TYR A 204 16.24 1.49 -17.10
CA TYR A 204 16.39 0.25 -17.86
C TYR A 204 17.74 0.27 -18.56
N ASN A 205 18.75 -0.37 -17.97
CA ASN A 205 19.95 -0.75 -18.71
C ASN A 205 19.67 -2.08 -19.42
N THR A 206 19.37 -2.00 -20.71
CA THR A 206 19.47 -3.14 -21.63
C THR A 206 20.94 -3.27 -22.06
N PRO A 207 21.59 -4.44 -21.94
CA PRO A 207 22.88 -4.66 -22.57
C PRO A 207 22.68 -4.85 -24.08
N GLU A 208 23.37 -4.03 -24.89
CA GLU A 208 23.55 -4.32 -26.32
C GLU A 208 24.70 -5.32 -26.50
N ASN A 209 24.38 -6.41 -27.21
CA ASN A 209 25.22 -7.40 -27.93
C ASN A 209 26.37 -8.10 -27.20
#